data_AF-A0A0R0ISR2-F1
#
_entry.id   AF-A0A0R0ISR2-F1
#
_cell.length_a   1.000
_cell.length_b   1.000
_cell.length_c   1.000
_cell.angle_alpha   90.00
_cell.angle_beta   90.00
_cell.angle_gamma   90.00
#
_symmetry.space_group_name_H-M   'P 1'
#
loop_
_entity.id
_entity.type
_entity.pdbx_description
1 polymer ?
#
loop_
_entity_poly.entity_id
_entity_poly.type
_entity_poly.pdbx_seq_one_letter_code
_entity_poly.pdbx_strand_id
1 'polypeptide(L)'
;MAPKITRKVSRNPELIRGIGKYSRSQMYHKRGIWAIKAKNGGVLPRHGPKPKPETPAEKPPKFYPADDVKKPLVNKHKPKPAKLRASITPGTVLILLAGRFKGKRVVFLKQLPSGLLLVTGPFKINGVPLRRVNQSYVIGTSTKANVSAVNVEQFDDKYFTKEAQKKKKGEGEFFEAEKEVGLSIFLFC
;
A
#
# COMPACT_ATOMS: atom_id res chain seq x y z
N MET A 1 -7.16 12.29 -35.50
CA MET A 1 -6.96 11.47 -34.28
C MET A 1 -5.47 11.43 -33.95
N ALA A 2 -5.03 12.05 -32.86
CA ALA A 2 -3.62 11.96 -32.43
C ALA A 2 -3.28 10.50 -32.09
N PRO A 3 -2.13 9.96 -32.53
CA PRO A 3 -1.77 8.58 -32.23
C PRO A 3 -1.63 8.42 -30.71
N LYS A 4 -2.39 7.48 -30.13
CA LYS A 4 -2.25 7.09 -28.72
C LYS A 4 -0.79 6.75 -28.45
N ILE A 5 -0.13 7.54 -27.60
CA ILE A 5 1.24 7.27 -27.16
C ILE A 5 1.20 5.97 -26.34
N THR A 6 1.50 4.85 -26.98
CA THR A 6 1.65 3.57 -26.29
C THR A 6 2.92 3.68 -25.43
N ARG A 7 2.79 3.46 -24.11
CA ARG A 7 3.95 3.42 -23.22
C ARG A 7 4.93 2.38 -23.75
N LYS A 8 6.18 2.78 -24.01
CA LYS A 8 7.25 1.86 -24.41
C LYS A 8 7.46 0.84 -23.29
N VAL A 9 6.98 -0.39 -23.48
CA VAL A 9 7.26 -1.53 -22.61
C VAL A 9 8.66 -2.07 -22.91
N SER A 10 9.32 -2.66 -21.91
CA SER A 10 10.58 -3.38 -22.10
C SER A 10 10.42 -4.48 -23.14
N ARG A 11 11.22 -4.46 -24.21
CA ARG A 11 11.30 -5.56 -25.20
C ARG A 11 12.09 -6.79 -24.70
N ASN A 12 12.54 -6.76 -23.44
CA ASN A 12 13.21 -7.89 -22.77
C ASN A 12 12.30 -8.40 -21.63
N PRO A 13 11.65 -9.56 -21.76
CA PRO A 13 10.92 -10.16 -20.65
C PRO A 13 11.89 -10.57 -19.54
N GLU A 14 11.45 -10.53 -18.29
CA GLU A 14 12.24 -10.98 -17.14
C GLU A 14 12.27 -12.51 -17.11
N LEU A 15 13.45 -13.11 -16.91
CA LEU A 15 13.58 -14.55 -16.62
C LEU A 15 13.36 -14.78 -15.13
N ILE A 16 14.06 -13.98 -14.31
CA ILE A 16 13.93 -13.88 -12.86
C ILE A 16 13.93 -12.38 -12.55
N ARG A 17 13.35 -11.97 -11.42
CA ARG A 17 13.32 -10.56 -11.00
C ARG A 17 14.71 -9.93 -11.04
N GLY A 18 14.90 -8.93 -11.89
CA GLY A 18 16.16 -8.21 -12.08
C GLY A 18 17.09 -8.78 -13.15
N ILE A 19 16.78 -9.95 -13.74
CA ILE A 19 17.55 -10.57 -14.83
C ILE A 19 16.64 -10.72 -16.06
N GLY A 20 16.99 -10.02 -17.13
CA GLY A 20 16.29 -10.15 -18.41
C GLY A 20 16.63 -11.46 -19.13
N LYS A 21 15.68 -11.98 -19.91
CA LYS A 21 15.84 -13.22 -20.69
C LYS A 21 16.91 -13.10 -21.79
N TYR A 22 17.01 -11.94 -22.43
CA TYR A 22 17.95 -11.69 -23.52
C TYR A 22 19.21 -10.96 -23.05
N SER A 23 20.34 -11.31 -23.65
CA SER A 23 21.63 -10.66 -23.43
C SER A 23 21.69 -9.25 -24.05
N ARG A 24 22.71 -8.46 -23.67
CA ARG A 24 22.90 -7.09 -24.16
C ARG A 24 23.06 -7.02 -25.69
N SER A 25 23.75 -7.97 -26.30
CA SER A 25 23.98 -8.02 -27.76
C SER A 25 22.68 -8.32 -28.52
N GLN A 26 21.91 -9.32 -28.09
CA GLN A 26 20.61 -9.60 -28.69
C GLN A 26 19.65 -8.42 -28.55
N MET A 27 19.65 -7.74 -27.39
CA MET A 27 18.85 -6.53 -27.18
C MET A 27 19.30 -5.35 -28.02
N TYR A 28 20.60 -5.22 -28.31
CA TYR A 28 21.14 -4.20 -29.21
C TYR A 28 20.57 -4.34 -30.63
N HIS A 29 20.48 -5.56 -31.14
CA HIS A 29 19.84 -5.85 -32.43
C HIS A 29 18.31 -5.68 -32.38
N LYS A 30 17.62 -6.27 -31.40
CA LYS A 30 16.15 -6.19 -31.26
C LYS A 30 15.61 -4.77 -31.02
N ARG A 31 16.40 -3.90 -30.36
CA ARG A 31 16.01 -2.50 -30.19
C ARG A 31 16.24 -1.65 -31.44
N GLY A 32 16.94 -2.17 -32.45
CA GLY A 32 17.31 -1.42 -33.64
C GLY A 32 18.35 -0.33 -33.36
N ILE A 33 19.03 -0.39 -32.20
CA ILE A 33 20.03 0.62 -31.82
C ILE A 33 21.21 0.58 -32.80
N TRP A 34 21.54 -0.59 -33.33
CA TRP A 34 22.55 -0.76 -34.37
C TRP A 34 22.25 0.07 -35.63
N ALA A 35 20.99 0.09 -36.08
CA ALA A 35 20.57 0.85 -37.25
C ALA A 35 20.57 2.36 -36.96
N ILE A 36 20.17 2.77 -35.75
CA ILE A 36 20.25 4.18 -35.33
C ILE A 36 21.71 4.64 -35.23
N LYS A 37 22.60 3.80 -34.69
CA LYS A 37 24.03 4.06 -34.62
C LYS A 37 24.65 4.18 -36.01
N ALA A 38 24.26 3.31 -36.95
CA ALA A 38 24.71 3.39 -38.34
C ALA A 38 24.25 4.69 -39.02
N LYS A 39 22.99 5.10 -38.78
CA LYS A 39 22.45 6.36 -39.32
C LYS A 39 23.11 7.61 -38.74
N ASN A 40 23.58 7.54 -37.50
CA ASN A 40 24.23 8.67 -36.81
C ASN A 40 25.76 8.59 -36.85
N GLY A 41 26.34 8.08 -37.94
CA GLY A 41 27.79 8.07 -38.17
C GLY A 41 28.59 7.31 -37.11
N GLY A 42 28.00 6.27 -36.50
CA GLY A 42 28.66 5.45 -35.48
C GLY A 42 28.47 5.94 -34.03
N VAL A 43 27.76 7.05 -33.79
CA VAL A 43 27.58 7.62 -32.44
C VAL A 43 26.13 7.49 -31.97
N LEU A 44 25.90 7.10 -30.71
CA LEU A 44 24.55 7.09 -30.14
C LEU A 44 24.11 8.52 -29.79
N PRO A 45 22.86 8.90 -30.09
CA PRO A 45 22.35 10.23 -29.76
C PRO A 45 22.31 10.43 -28.23
N ARG A 46 22.98 11.48 -27.74
CA ARG A 46 22.95 11.91 -26.33
C ARG A 46 21.96 13.06 -26.18
N HIS A 47 21.02 12.93 -25.24
CA HIS A 47 20.21 14.07 -24.79
C HIS A 47 20.91 14.70 -23.58
N GLY A 48 21.45 15.90 -23.77
CA GLY A 48 21.98 16.70 -22.67
C GLY A 48 20.86 17.14 -21.71
N PRO A 49 21.20 17.48 -20.44
CA PRO A 49 20.23 18.00 -19.50
C PRO A 49 19.63 19.32 -20.03
N LYS A 50 18.31 19.36 -20.09
CA LYS A 50 17.55 20.56 -20.49
C LYS A 50 17.73 21.64 -19.40
N PRO A 51 18.06 22.90 -19.74
CA PRO A 51 18.26 23.95 -18.74
C PRO A 51 16.99 24.13 -17.90
N LYS A 52 17.13 24.03 -16.57
CA LYS A 52 16.04 24.30 -15.62
C LYS A 52 15.90 25.82 -15.46
N PRO A 53 14.67 26.35 -15.47
CA PRO A 53 14.42 27.78 -15.22
C PRO A 53 14.86 28.18 -13.81
N GLU A 54 15.42 29.38 -13.68
CA GLU A 54 15.96 29.95 -12.44
C GLU A 54 14.83 30.12 -11.40
N THR A 55 15.07 29.60 -10.20
CA THR A 55 14.09 29.59 -9.10
C THR A 55 14.24 30.88 -8.28
N PRO A 56 13.16 31.56 -7.86
CA PRO A 56 13.24 32.81 -7.10
C PRO A 56 14.00 32.66 -5.77
N ALA A 57 14.74 33.69 -5.36
CA ALA A 57 15.55 33.68 -4.15
C ALA A 57 14.69 33.65 -2.86
N GLU A 58 14.86 32.62 -2.03
CA GLU A 58 14.22 32.50 -0.72
C GLU A 58 14.95 33.35 0.34
N LYS A 59 14.21 34.15 1.12
CA LYS A 59 14.77 34.98 2.21
C LYS A 59 15.20 34.07 3.38
N PRO A 60 16.39 34.28 3.98
CA PRO A 60 16.86 33.44 5.08
C PRO A 60 16.01 33.64 6.35
N PRO A 61 15.87 32.58 7.19
CA PRO A 61 15.17 32.68 8.47
C PRO A 61 15.91 33.62 9.43
N LYS A 62 15.17 34.36 10.27
CA LYS A 62 15.72 35.31 11.24
C LYS A 62 16.40 34.64 12.44
N PHE A 63 16.04 33.40 12.74
CA PHE A 63 16.49 32.67 13.93
C PHE A 63 17.32 31.46 13.53
N TYR A 64 18.52 31.33 14.11
CA TYR A 64 19.41 30.19 13.97
C TYR A 64 19.53 29.47 15.33
N PRO A 65 19.28 28.15 15.40
CA PRO A 65 19.52 27.38 16.62
C PRO A 65 21.03 27.30 16.92
N ALA A 66 21.39 27.10 18.18
CA ALA A 66 22.80 26.98 18.60
C ALA A 66 23.46 25.67 18.14
N ASP A 67 22.67 24.61 17.98
CA ASP A 67 23.12 23.29 17.54
C ASP A 67 22.48 22.90 16.20
N ASP A 68 23.30 22.43 15.26
CA ASP A 68 22.84 21.89 13.98
C ASP A 68 22.41 20.42 14.11
N VAL A 69 21.13 20.14 13.86
CA VAL A 69 20.62 18.77 13.78
C VAL A 69 21.04 18.15 12.45
N LYS A 70 21.88 17.12 12.50
CA LYS A 70 22.34 16.40 11.30
C LYS A 70 21.15 15.84 10.52
N LYS A 71 21.10 16.13 9.22
CA LYS A 71 20.08 15.59 8.31
C LYS A 71 20.15 14.05 8.29
N PRO A 72 19.02 13.34 8.48
CA PRO A 72 18.98 11.89 8.35
C PRO A 72 19.44 11.43 6.97
N LEU A 73 20.11 10.28 6.92
CA LEU A 73 20.51 9.66 5.66
C LEU A 73 19.28 9.31 4.81
N VAL A 74 19.39 9.48 3.49
CA VAL A 74 18.28 9.19 2.57
C VAL A 74 18.01 7.69 2.53
N ASN A 75 16.93 7.25 3.18
CA ASN A 75 16.44 5.88 3.08
C ASN A 75 15.66 5.70 1.76
N LYS A 76 16.14 4.81 0.90
CA LYS A 76 15.46 4.46 -0.37
C LYS A 76 14.32 3.44 -0.19
N HIS A 77 14.13 2.91 1.01
CA HIS A 77 13.09 1.94 1.29
C HIS A 77 11.71 2.58 1.22
N LYS A 78 10.84 2.01 0.39
CA LYS A 78 9.42 2.39 0.32
C LYS A 78 8.59 1.25 0.90
N PRO A 79 7.63 1.53 1.80
CA PRO A 79 6.75 0.50 2.32
C PRO A 79 5.95 -0.10 1.16
N LYS A 80 5.93 -1.43 1.12
CA LYS A 80 5.19 -2.20 0.12
C LYS A 80 3.99 -2.86 0.78
N PRO A 81 2.87 -3.06 0.05
CA PRO A 81 1.76 -3.84 0.56
C PRO A 81 2.23 -5.26 0.91
N ALA A 82 1.64 -5.83 1.95
CA ALA A 82 1.96 -7.18 2.41
C ALA A 82 1.65 -8.21 1.31
N LYS A 83 2.50 -9.23 1.16
CA LYS A 83 2.24 -10.33 0.24
C LYS A 83 1.28 -11.33 0.88
N LEU A 84 0.18 -11.64 0.20
CA LEU A 84 -0.75 -12.68 0.66
C LEU A 84 -0.08 -14.05 0.67
N ARG A 85 -0.43 -14.84 1.70
CA ARG A 85 -0.10 -16.26 1.83
C ARG A 85 -0.98 -17.03 0.85
N ALA A 86 -0.45 -18.10 0.26
CA ALA A 86 -1.18 -18.91 -0.71
C ALA A 86 -2.47 -19.52 -0.16
N SER A 87 -2.55 -19.75 1.16
CA SER A 87 -3.76 -20.25 1.82
C SER A 87 -4.92 -19.25 1.87
N ILE A 88 -4.63 -17.96 1.68
CA ILE A 88 -5.61 -16.88 1.82
C ILE A 88 -6.05 -16.47 0.42
N THR A 89 -7.14 -17.09 -0.02
CA THR A 89 -7.83 -16.75 -1.28
C THR A 89 -9.16 -16.07 -0.94
N PRO A 90 -9.69 -15.16 -1.79
CA PRO A 90 -11.00 -14.55 -1.55
C PRO A 90 -12.03 -15.66 -1.30
N GLY A 91 -12.78 -15.54 -0.20
CA GLY A 91 -13.74 -16.54 0.26
C GLY A 91 -13.19 -17.62 1.19
N THR A 92 -11.89 -17.69 1.43
CA THR A 92 -11.35 -18.59 2.46
C THR A 92 -11.91 -18.23 3.84
N VAL A 93 -12.28 -19.26 4.61
CA VAL A 93 -12.65 -19.10 6.01
C VAL A 93 -11.37 -18.97 6.86
N LEU A 94 -11.34 -17.93 7.66
CA LEU A 94 -10.25 -17.50 8.51
C LEU A 94 -10.62 -17.68 9.98
N ILE A 95 -9.67 -18.13 10.79
CA ILE A 95 -9.81 -18.13 12.25
C ILE A 95 -9.01 -16.95 12.78
N LEU A 96 -9.69 -16.04 13.50
CA LEU A 96 -9.04 -14.91 14.16
C LEU A 96 -8.35 -15.37 15.44
N LEU A 97 -7.09 -15.03 15.60
CA LEU A 97 -6.32 -15.37 16.80
C LEU A 97 -6.34 -14.28 17.87
N ALA A 98 -6.48 -13.02 17.45
CA ALA A 98 -6.36 -11.85 18.32
C ALA A 98 -7.58 -10.92 18.25
N GLY A 99 -7.75 -10.12 19.30
CA GLY A 99 -8.86 -9.16 19.46
C GLY A 99 -10.12 -9.75 20.09
N ARG A 100 -11.20 -8.96 20.12
CA ARG A 100 -12.50 -9.35 20.72
C ARG A 100 -13.13 -10.57 20.05
N PHE A 101 -12.85 -10.79 18.77
CA PHE A 101 -13.42 -11.86 17.96
C PHE A 101 -12.50 -13.08 17.82
N LYS A 102 -11.56 -13.27 18.76
CA LYS A 102 -10.67 -14.45 18.79
C LYS A 102 -11.46 -15.76 18.79
N GLY A 103 -10.98 -16.76 18.07
CA GLY A 103 -11.60 -18.08 17.91
C GLY A 103 -12.78 -18.13 16.92
N LYS A 104 -13.33 -16.97 16.50
CA LYS A 104 -14.44 -16.95 15.55
C LYS A 104 -13.96 -17.28 14.13
N ARG A 105 -14.83 -17.97 13.38
CA ARG A 105 -14.64 -18.28 11.95
C ARG A 105 -15.21 -17.16 11.11
N VAL A 106 -14.42 -16.63 10.18
CA VAL A 106 -14.76 -15.39 9.47
C VAL A 106 -14.37 -15.50 8.01
N VAL A 107 -15.08 -14.86 7.09
CA VAL A 107 -14.82 -14.99 5.64
C VAL A 107 -13.92 -13.87 5.17
N PHE A 108 -12.89 -14.21 4.38
CA PHE A 108 -12.02 -13.24 3.73
C PHE A 108 -12.66 -12.68 2.46
N LEU A 109 -12.63 -11.34 2.29
CA LEU A 109 -13.17 -10.67 1.10
C LEU A 109 -12.07 -10.21 0.16
N LYS A 110 -11.35 -9.14 0.54
CA LYS A 110 -10.29 -8.52 -0.26
C LYS A 110 -9.11 -8.11 0.61
N GLN A 111 -7.95 -7.93 -0.03
CA GLN A 111 -6.83 -7.23 0.57
C GLN A 111 -6.98 -5.72 0.32
N LEU A 112 -6.83 -4.91 1.36
CA LEU A 112 -6.83 -3.45 1.27
C LEU A 112 -5.49 -2.92 0.72
N PRO A 113 -5.44 -1.68 0.20
CA PRO A 113 -4.19 -1.10 -0.29
C PRO A 113 -3.11 -0.96 0.79
N SER A 114 -3.49 -0.85 2.07
CA SER A 114 -2.57 -0.95 3.21
C SER A 114 -1.90 -2.32 3.39
N GLY A 115 -2.44 -3.37 2.76
CA GLY A 115 -2.01 -4.76 2.93
C GLY A 115 -2.79 -5.53 4.01
N LEU A 116 -3.73 -4.89 4.70
CA LEU A 116 -4.61 -5.54 5.68
C LEU A 116 -5.71 -6.35 4.99
N LEU A 117 -6.25 -7.34 5.69
CA LEU A 117 -7.33 -8.18 5.21
C LEU A 117 -8.67 -7.55 5.58
N LEU A 118 -9.58 -7.43 4.59
CA LEU A 118 -10.99 -7.20 4.86
C LEU A 118 -11.67 -8.52 5.15
N VAL A 119 -12.24 -8.59 6.34
CA VAL A 119 -12.81 -9.81 6.88
C VAL A 119 -14.24 -9.51 7.29
N THR A 120 -15.17 -10.41 6.94
CA THR A 120 -16.58 -10.32 7.33
C THR A 120 -17.04 -11.62 7.95
N GLY A 121 -17.64 -11.55 9.13
CA GLY A 121 -18.46 -12.64 9.62
C GLY A 121 -19.88 -12.31 9.23
N PRO A 122 -20.66 -13.23 8.65
CA PRO A 122 -22.10 -13.00 8.52
C PRO A 122 -22.65 -12.56 9.89
N PHE A 123 -23.03 -11.29 10.02
CA PHE A 123 -23.22 -10.64 11.33
C PHE A 123 -24.28 -11.35 12.17
N LYS A 124 -25.31 -11.87 11.49
CA LYS A 124 -26.40 -12.67 12.07
C LYS A 124 -25.92 -13.95 12.77
N ILE A 125 -24.82 -14.55 12.30
CA ILE A 125 -24.33 -15.84 12.82
C ILE A 125 -23.24 -15.59 13.86
N ASN A 126 -22.25 -14.77 13.52
CA ASN A 126 -21.01 -14.69 14.28
C ASN A 126 -20.87 -13.38 15.09
N GLY A 127 -21.70 -12.37 14.82
CA GLY A 127 -21.60 -11.04 15.43
C GLY A 127 -20.28 -10.32 15.11
N VAL A 128 -19.57 -10.74 14.06
CA VAL A 128 -18.33 -10.09 13.61
C VAL A 128 -18.69 -9.15 12.47
N PRO A 129 -18.59 -7.82 12.64
CA PRO A 129 -18.86 -6.88 11.55
C PRO A 129 -17.73 -6.89 10.52
N LEU A 130 -17.86 -6.07 9.48
CA LEU A 130 -16.76 -5.77 8.58
C LEU A 130 -15.58 -5.19 9.37
N ARG A 131 -14.44 -5.88 9.32
CA ARG A 131 -13.27 -5.54 10.12
C ARG A 131 -11.99 -5.71 9.31
N ARG A 132 -11.04 -4.81 9.56
CA ARG A 132 -9.65 -4.93 9.09
C ARG A 132 -8.84 -5.78 10.05
N VAL A 133 -8.13 -6.77 9.51
CA VAL A 133 -7.31 -7.70 10.29
C VAL A 133 -5.94 -7.86 9.65
N ASN A 134 -4.89 -7.94 10.46
CA ASN A 134 -3.55 -8.26 9.98
C ASN A 134 -3.43 -9.77 9.72
N GLN A 135 -2.85 -10.12 8.59
CA GLN A 135 -2.63 -11.48 8.13
C GLN A 135 -1.87 -12.38 9.12
N SER A 136 -0.99 -11.83 9.95
CA SER A 136 -0.24 -12.63 10.96
C SER A 136 -1.12 -13.19 12.07
N TYR A 137 -2.25 -12.55 12.37
CA TYR A 137 -3.17 -12.97 13.45
C TYR A 137 -4.31 -13.85 12.94
N VAL A 138 -4.08 -14.51 11.81
CA VAL A 138 -5.09 -15.29 11.11
C VAL A 138 -4.55 -16.65 10.69
N ILE A 139 -5.34 -17.69 10.93
CA ILE A 139 -5.14 -19.01 10.35
C ILE A 139 -6.10 -19.16 9.17
N GLY A 140 -5.55 -19.38 7.98
CA GLY A 140 -6.34 -19.75 6.80
C GLY A 140 -6.69 -21.23 6.87
N THR A 141 -7.97 -21.55 6.77
CA THR A 141 -8.44 -22.94 6.71
C THR A 141 -8.54 -23.41 5.25
N SER A 142 -8.80 -24.70 5.04
CA SER A 142 -9.02 -25.28 3.70
C SER A 142 -10.42 -24.98 3.16
N THR A 143 -11.40 -24.66 4.02
CA THR A 143 -12.77 -24.37 3.64
C THR A 143 -12.88 -23.03 2.91
N LYS A 144 -13.54 -23.04 1.75
CA LYS A 144 -13.75 -21.87 0.89
C LYS A 144 -15.23 -21.67 0.62
N ALA A 145 -15.72 -20.46 0.83
CA ALA A 145 -17.02 -20.01 0.36
C ALA A 145 -16.85 -19.29 -0.99
N ASN A 146 -17.82 -19.39 -1.89
CA ASN A 146 -17.81 -18.62 -3.14
C ASN A 146 -18.32 -17.20 -2.86
N VAL A 147 -17.54 -16.18 -3.25
CA VAL A 147 -17.82 -14.76 -2.92
C VAL A 147 -17.80 -13.87 -4.17
N SER A 148 -17.94 -14.47 -5.37
CA SER A 148 -17.81 -13.75 -6.64
C SER A 148 -18.89 -12.70 -6.89
N ALA A 149 -20.05 -12.81 -6.24
CA ALA A 149 -21.19 -11.90 -6.43
C ALA A 149 -21.21 -10.72 -5.44
N VAL A 150 -20.22 -10.58 -4.55
CA VAL A 150 -20.22 -9.54 -3.52
C VAL A 150 -19.44 -8.31 -3.99
N ASN A 151 -20.08 -7.16 -4.01
CA ASN A 151 -19.45 -5.88 -4.34
C ASN A 151 -18.62 -5.36 -3.15
N VAL A 152 -17.29 -5.27 -3.32
CA VAL A 152 -16.33 -4.88 -2.26
C VAL A 152 -15.54 -3.60 -2.60
N GLU A 153 -15.93 -2.90 -3.66
CA GLU A 153 -15.18 -1.75 -4.19
C GLU A 153 -15.23 -0.53 -3.27
N GLN A 154 -16.36 -0.30 -2.61
CA GLN A 154 -16.60 0.87 -1.76
C GLN A 154 -15.76 0.89 -0.46
N PHE A 155 -15.19 -0.24 -0.05
CA PHE A 155 -14.53 -0.37 1.24
C PHE A 155 -13.02 -0.15 1.16
N ASP A 156 -12.56 1.07 1.45
CA ASP A 156 -11.15 1.43 1.53
C ASP A 156 -10.66 1.65 2.96
N ASP A 157 -9.36 1.81 3.15
CA ASP A 157 -8.76 2.04 4.47
C ASP A 157 -9.31 3.28 5.19
N LYS A 158 -9.74 4.28 4.41
CA LYS A 158 -10.37 5.52 4.90
C LYS A 158 -11.74 5.26 5.52
N TYR A 159 -12.47 4.23 5.09
CA TYR A 159 -13.76 3.88 5.67
C TYR A 159 -13.63 3.44 7.14
N PHE A 160 -12.48 2.87 7.50
CA PHE A 160 -12.23 2.29 8.81
C PHE A 160 -11.32 3.15 9.70
N THR A 161 -11.02 4.40 9.32
CA THR A 161 -10.25 5.31 10.18
C THR A 161 -11.14 5.77 11.32
N LYS A 162 -10.65 5.64 12.55
CA LYS A 162 -11.31 6.21 13.72
C LYS A 162 -11.17 7.73 13.67
N GLU A 163 -12.25 8.45 13.89
CA GLU A 163 -12.21 9.89 14.09
C GLU A 163 -11.50 10.17 15.41
N ALA A 164 -10.34 10.84 15.34
CA ALA A 164 -9.63 11.29 16.53
C ALA A 164 -10.25 12.63 16.95
N GLN A 165 -10.96 12.64 18.08
CA GLN A 165 -11.42 13.89 18.66
C GLN A 165 -10.20 14.73 19.09
N LYS A 166 -10.13 15.97 18.60
CA LYS A 166 -9.09 16.93 19.01
C LYS A 166 -9.37 17.37 20.43
N LYS A 167 -8.69 16.74 21.38
CA LYS A 167 -8.59 17.18 22.77
C LYS A 167 -8.04 18.60 22.83
N LYS A 168 -8.79 19.52 23.43
CA LYS A 168 -8.31 20.88 23.71
C LYS A 168 -7.56 20.77 25.03
N LYS A 169 -6.26 21.07 25.04
CA LYS A 169 -5.44 21.01 26.27
C LYS A 169 -6.04 21.94 27.34
N GLY A 170 -6.72 21.36 28.33
CA GLY A 170 -7.27 22.00 29.51
C GLY A 170 -7.53 20.96 30.60
N GLU A 171 -7.43 21.34 31.87
CA GLU A 171 -7.40 20.45 33.04
C GLU A 171 -8.69 19.62 33.27
N GLY A 172 -9.80 19.91 32.57
CA GLY A 172 -11.09 19.23 32.77
C GLY A 172 -11.25 17.85 32.09
N GLU A 173 -10.34 17.45 31.20
CA GLU A 173 -10.52 16.25 30.35
C GLU A 173 -10.06 14.91 31.00
N PHE A 174 -9.62 14.93 32.26
CA PHE A 174 -9.16 13.71 32.95
C PHE A 174 -10.32 12.75 33.30
N PHE A 175 -11.53 13.26 33.55
CA PHE A 175 -12.68 12.48 34.01
C PHE A 175 -13.62 11.97 32.92
N GLU A 176 -13.59 12.53 31.70
CA GLU A 176 -14.45 12.07 30.59
C GLU A 176 -13.93 10.80 29.91
N ALA A 177 -12.60 10.58 29.92
CA ALA A 177 -12.01 9.38 29.33
C ALA A 177 -12.40 8.08 30.05
N GLU A 178 -12.78 8.15 31.34
CA GLU A 178 -13.16 6.98 32.14
C GLU A 178 -14.64 6.61 31.99
N LYS A 179 -15.52 7.60 31.78
CA LYS A 179 -16.97 7.38 31.61
C LYS A 179 -17.32 6.72 30.27
N GLU A 180 -16.64 7.04 29.17
CA GLU A 180 -16.90 6.40 27.87
C GLU A 180 -16.50 4.91 27.84
N VAL A 181 -15.49 4.53 28.61
CA VAL A 181 -15.07 3.12 28.75
C VAL A 181 -16.10 2.34 29.60
N GLY A 182 -16.71 2.95 30.62
CA GLY A 182 -17.77 2.35 31.42
C GLY A 182 -19.11 2.20 30.68
N LEU A 183 -19.54 3.22 29.93
CA LEU A 183 -20.82 3.17 29.19
C LEU A 183 -20.76 2.20 28.00
N SER A 184 -19.61 2.08 27.33
CA SER A 184 -19.45 1.16 26.20
C SER A 184 -19.39 -0.32 26.62
N ILE A 185 -19.07 -0.62 27.89
CA ILE A 185 -19.18 -1.95 28.47
C ILE A 185 -20.64 -2.30 28.81
N PHE A 186 -21.44 -1.33 29.25
CA PHE A 186 -22.84 -1.55 29.63
C PHE A 186 -23.83 -1.51 28.46
N LEU A 187 -23.54 -0.78 27.37
CA LEU A 187 -24.47 -0.67 26.23
C LEU A 187 -24.31 -1.79 25.17
N PHE A 188 -23.44 -2.76 25.41
CA PHE A 188 -23.19 -3.90 24.51
C PHE A 188 -23.13 -5.25 25.28
N CYS A 189 -23.93 -5.35 26.35
CA CYS A 189 -24.38 -6.63 26.88
C CYS A 189 -25.67 -7.05 26.19
#